data_AF-A0A1J4JIR4-F1
#
_entry.id   AF-A0A1J4JIR4-F1
#
_cell.length_a   1.000
_cell.length_b   1.000
_cell.length_c   1.000
_cell.angle_alpha   90.00
_cell.angle_beta   90.00
_cell.angle_gamma   90.00
#
_symmetry.space_group_name_H-M   'P 1'
#
loop_
_entity.id
_entity.type
_entity.pdbx_description
1 polymer ?
#
loop_
_entity_poly.entity_id
_entity_poly.type
_entity_poly.pdbx_seq_one_letter_code
_entity_poly.pdbx_strand_id
1 'polypeptide(L)'
;MTERIAPPSKPRTMNPRSARPNQRHQVPYSARAVRPTPPIQREKTFLEQIEAFLKKENAAAHSDADRVYVYKRAFEFLSNEFTLCKPLINRIKQQYDEMSASLLEKHREMIVDSSSVTQNEDQFSELVNKMRRSKAKEFKKCHEESEKLLDEMTDLRLQRSELLKQLEEIETQKRELKSVAAAHAEQLQEKNDELQCITIDVKEIEIEKTELSGIIEGLEDKIDKIRCSEEELKEKDEFMKNELSKIKKIEDEKRDILDDKKSLLRKLDLQVQDMNKDVIGLQREKKIAEERLESNKQRKENNEARIREMLLKYDKRPDVPIVDIVKKMLG
;
A
#
# COMPACT_ATOMS: atom_id res chain seq x y z
N MET A 1 -4.35 30.40 12.76
CA MET A 1 -4.29 31.36 13.89
C MET A 1 -2.90 31.26 14.49
N THR A 2 -2.05 32.26 14.30
CA THR A 2 -0.63 32.25 14.69
C THR A 2 -0.42 33.14 15.90
N GLU A 3 -0.39 32.54 17.10
CA GLU A 3 -0.02 33.25 18.31
C GLU A 3 1.51 33.24 18.48
N ARG A 4 2.11 34.43 18.34
CA ARG A 4 3.52 34.67 18.65
C ARG A 4 3.67 34.83 20.16
N ILE A 5 4.36 33.90 20.80
CA ILE A 5 4.74 33.99 22.21
C ILE A 5 6.06 34.77 22.31
N ALA A 6 6.05 35.88 23.04
CA ALA A 6 7.23 36.69 23.33
C ALA A 6 8.04 36.12 24.51
N PRO A 7 9.38 36.26 24.52
CA PRO A 7 10.22 35.71 25.59
C PRO A 7 10.25 36.59 26.86
N PRO A 8 10.54 36.01 28.04
CA PRO A 8 10.52 36.72 29.31
C PRO A 8 11.78 37.57 29.56
N SER A 9 11.56 38.71 30.20
CA SER A 9 12.55 39.72 30.60
C SER A 9 13.49 39.23 31.71
N LYS A 10 14.78 39.58 31.60
CA LYS A 10 15.83 39.29 32.60
C LYS A 10 15.58 39.98 33.96
N PRO A 11 15.97 39.37 35.09
CA PRO A 11 15.87 39.99 36.40
C PRO A 11 16.98 41.03 36.64
N ARG A 12 16.56 42.12 37.28
CA ARG A 12 17.34 43.32 37.62
C ARG A 12 18.19 43.04 38.86
N THR A 13 19.51 43.07 38.73
CA THR A 13 20.45 43.06 39.85
C THR A 13 20.65 44.50 40.35
N MET A 14 20.37 44.79 41.63
CA MET A 14 20.99 45.91 42.34
C MET A 14 21.12 45.62 43.85
N ASN A 15 22.39 45.66 44.27
CA ASN A 15 23.00 45.69 45.60
C ASN A 15 22.17 46.21 46.80
N PRO A 16 22.28 45.56 47.98
CA PRO A 16 22.06 46.21 49.26
C PRO A 16 23.34 46.91 49.74
N ARG A 17 23.18 48.19 50.05
CA ARG A 17 24.20 49.12 50.55
C ARG A 17 24.51 48.82 52.02
N SER A 18 25.80 48.68 52.30
CA SER A 18 26.41 48.64 53.63
C SER A 18 25.97 49.83 54.50
N ALA A 19 25.52 49.56 55.72
CA ALA A 19 25.43 50.56 56.79
C ALA A 19 25.77 49.89 58.13
N ARG A 20 26.82 50.43 58.76
CA ARG A 20 27.46 49.98 60.00
C ARG A 20 26.57 50.22 61.23
N PRO A 21 26.56 49.34 62.24
CA PRO A 21 25.98 49.65 63.54
C PRO A 21 26.97 50.42 64.41
N ASN A 22 26.51 51.57 64.91
CA ASN A 22 27.19 52.45 65.86
C ASN A 22 27.17 51.79 67.26
N GLN A 23 28.28 51.18 67.68
CA GLN A 23 28.47 50.73 69.06
C GLN A 23 28.90 51.93 69.92
N ARG A 24 28.04 52.35 70.86
CA ARG A 24 28.45 53.16 72.02
C ARG A 24 28.56 52.24 73.23
N HIS A 25 29.78 51.89 73.60
CA HIS A 25 30.10 51.33 74.91
C HIS A 25 30.05 52.46 75.95
N GLN A 26 29.02 52.47 76.80
CA GLN A 26 29.08 53.16 78.09
C GLN A 26 29.61 52.17 79.12
N VAL A 27 30.84 52.40 79.57
CA VAL A 27 31.46 51.72 80.71
C VAL A 27 30.86 52.33 81.98
N PRO A 28 30.26 51.56 82.90
CA PRO A 28 29.77 52.10 84.16
C PRO A 28 30.95 52.46 85.08
N TYR A 29 30.99 53.72 85.50
CA TYR A 29 31.82 54.23 86.59
C TYR A 29 31.45 53.48 87.89
N SER A 30 32.20 52.43 88.23
CA SER A 30 32.23 51.88 89.58
C SER A 30 33.66 51.93 90.11
N ALA A 31 33.81 52.12 91.42
CA ALA A 31 35.07 52.29 92.14
C ALA A 31 35.70 53.70 92.08
N ARG A 32 35.00 54.70 92.64
CA ARG A 32 35.69 55.82 93.29
C ARG A 32 35.90 55.50 94.77
N ALA A 33 37.12 55.05 95.03
CA ALA A 33 37.82 54.89 96.29
C ALA A 33 37.16 55.55 97.52
N VAL A 34 36.87 54.69 98.51
CA VAL A 34 36.74 55.04 99.92
C VAL A 34 38.02 55.80 100.32
N ARG A 35 37.92 57.10 100.55
CA ARG A 35 39.02 57.90 101.11
C ARG A 35 39.29 57.38 102.53
N PRO A 36 40.56 57.12 102.90
CA PRO A 36 40.91 56.90 104.29
C PRO A 36 40.64 58.19 105.07
N THR A 37 39.79 58.09 106.09
CA THR A 37 39.65 59.09 107.14
C THR A 37 41.04 59.38 107.74
N PRO A 38 41.43 60.66 107.90
CA PRO A 38 42.74 60.99 108.47
C PRO A 38 42.87 60.42 109.90
N PRO A 39 44.10 60.03 110.32
CA PRO A 39 44.33 59.38 111.60
C PRO A 39 43.92 60.30 112.74
N ILE A 40 43.16 59.71 113.66
CA ILE A 40 42.67 60.30 114.90
C ILE A 40 43.88 60.86 115.68
N GLN A 41 44.11 62.17 115.63
CA GLN A 41 45.16 62.90 116.36
C GLN A 41 44.97 62.90 117.89
N ARG A 42 44.04 62.08 118.40
CA ARG A 42 43.59 62.05 119.80
C ARG A 42 44.56 61.33 120.73
N GLU A 43 45.38 60.41 120.19
CA GLU A 43 46.35 59.64 121.00
C GLU A 43 47.49 60.52 121.53
N LYS A 44 48.03 61.42 120.70
CA LYS A 44 49.10 62.34 121.13
C LYS A 44 48.61 63.33 122.18
N THR A 45 47.39 63.83 122.01
CA THR A 45 46.79 64.79 122.95
C THR A 45 46.43 64.15 124.29
N PHE A 46 45.98 62.90 124.34
CA PHE A 46 45.63 62.24 125.60
C PHE A 46 46.84 61.92 126.47
N LEU A 47 47.91 61.37 125.88
CA LEU A 47 49.14 61.07 126.62
C LEU A 47 49.79 62.35 127.14
N GLU A 48 49.84 63.40 126.33
CA GLU A 48 50.30 64.74 126.75
C GLU A 48 49.42 65.32 127.87
N GLN A 49 48.10 65.10 127.83
CA GLN A 49 47.17 65.54 128.89
C GLN A 49 47.39 64.82 130.23
N ILE A 50 47.61 63.50 130.22
CA ILE A 50 47.93 62.75 131.44
C ILE A 50 49.29 63.18 131.99
N GLU A 51 50.29 63.37 131.13
CA GLU A 51 51.62 63.78 131.55
C GLU A 51 51.60 65.20 132.17
N ALA A 52 50.85 66.12 131.58
CA ALA A 52 50.63 67.46 132.12
C ALA A 52 49.86 67.43 133.45
N PHE A 53 48.83 66.57 133.57
CA PHE A 53 48.09 66.36 134.81
C PHE A 53 48.99 65.85 135.93
N LEU A 54 49.79 64.80 135.65
CA LEU A 54 50.73 64.23 136.61
C LEU A 54 51.79 65.24 137.05
N LYS A 55 52.35 66.02 136.12
CA LYS A 55 53.35 67.07 136.44
C LYS A 55 52.78 68.17 137.33
N LYS A 56 51.56 68.63 137.03
CA LYS A 56 50.89 69.71 137.78
C LYS A 56 50.49 69.26 139.18
N GLU A 57 49.82 68.12 139.30
CA GLU A 57 49.28 67.66 140.57
C GLU A 57 50.36 67.08 141.50
N ASN A 58 51.41 66.43 140.97
CA ASN A 58 52.54 66.02 141.80
C ASN A 58 53.34 67.20 142.35
N ALA A 59 53.44 68.31 141.62
CA ALA A 59 54.11 69.52 142.13
C ALA A 59 53.35 70.16 143.30
N ALA A 60 52.03 69.96 143.36
CA ALA A 60 51.16 70.45 144.44
C ALA A 60 51.02 69.46 145.61
N ALA A 61 51.48 68.22 145.47
CA ALA A 61 51.36 67.17 146.49
C ALA A 61 52.42 67.33 147.58
N HIS A 62 52.02 67.51 148.84
CA HIS A 62 52.93 67.76 149.97
C HIS A 62 53.16 66.50 150.83
N SER A 63 52.45 65.40 150.55
CA SER A 63 52.64 64.10 151.18
C SER A 63 52.70 62.95 150.16
N ASP A 64 53.27 61.81 150.56
CA ASP A 64 53.28 60.60 149.72
C ASP A 64 51.86 60.04 149.49
N ALA A 65 50.95 60.23 150.45
CA ALA A 65 49.54 59.85 150.30
C ALA A 65 48.86 60.63 149.18
N ASP A 66 49.16 61.93 149.04
CA ASP A 66 48.64 62.78 147.96
C ASP A 66 49.16 62.32 146.60
N ARG A 67 50.46 61.97 146.49
CA ARG A 67 51.02 61.44 145.24
C ARG A 67 50.36 60.12 144.82
N VAL A 68 50.12 59.21 145.77
CA VAL A 68 49.39 57.96 145.49
C VAL A 68 47.98 58.25 145.00
N TYR A 69 47.30 59.26 145.56
CA TYR A 69 45.98 59.67 145.09
C TYR A 69 46.01 60.26 143.68
N VAL A 70 47.02 61.07 143.35
CA VAL A 70 47.25 61.61 142.00
C VAL A 70 47.47 60.47 140.98
N TYR A 71 48.31 59.48 141.31
CA TYR A 71 48.52 58.31 140.44
C TYR A 71 47.27 57.46 140.29
N LYS A 72 46.49 57.26 141.37
CA LYS A 72 45.21 56.56 141.31
C LYS A 72 44.26 57.26 140.33
N ARG A 73 44.17 58.59 140.39
CA ARG A 73 43.33 59.40 139.50
C ARG A 73 43.81 59.35 138.05
N ALA A 74 45.12 59.34 137.81
CA ALA A 74 45.69 59.12 136.48
C ALA A 74 45.39 57.71 135.94
N PHE A 75 45.42 56.69 136.80
CA PHE A 75 45.02 55.32 136.45
C PHE A 75 43.53 55.21 136.13
N GLU A 76 42.67 55.97 136.82
CA GLU A 76 41.25 56.10 136.50
C GLU A 76 41.04 56.75 135.12
N PHE A 77 41.82 57.79 134.78
CA PHE A 77 41.82 58.36 133.42
C PHE A 77 42.21 57.32 132.34
N LEU A 78 43.28 56.55 132.58
CA LEU A 78 43.70 55.46 131.69
C LEU A 78 42.62 54.36 131.56
N SER A 79 42.01 53.96 132.67
CA SER A 79 40.94 52.95 132.67
C SER A 79 39.71 53.42 131.90
N ASN A 80 39.36 54.71 132.02
CA ASN A 80 38.23 55.29 131.29
C ASN A 80 38.49 55.32 129.78
N GLU A 81 39.69 55.71 129.34
CA GLU A 81 40.04 55.63 127.91
C GLU A 81 40.05 54.18 127.40
N PHE A 82 40.59 53.23 128.17
CA PHE A 82 40.58 51.82 127.77
C PHE A 82 39.15 51.27 127.62
N THR A 83 38.24 51.73 128.49
CA THR A 83 36.81 51.39 128.41
C THR A 83 36.16 51.99 127.16
N LEU A 84 36.58 53.19 126.73
CA LEU A 84 36.15 53.82 125.48
C LEU A 84 36.73 53.13 124.23
N CYS A 85 37.95 52.60 124.30
CA CYS A 85 38.59 51.88 123.19
C CYS A 85 37.98 50.49 122.93
N LYS A 86 37.50 49.78 123.95
CA LYS A 86 36.94 48.43 123.82
C LYS A 86 35.80 48.30 122.80
N PRO A 87 34.76 49.16 122.79
CA PRO A 87 33.71 49.10 121.76
C PRO A 87 34.23 49.46 120.35
N LEU A 88 35.25 50.32 120.24
CA LEU A 88 35.88 50.65 118.96
C LEU A 88 36.61 49.44 118.36
N ILE A 89 37.37 48.70 119.17
CA ILE A 89 38.07 47.49 118.72
C ILE A 89 37.06 46.42 118.26
N ASN A 90 35.97 46.22 119.00
CA ASN A 90 34.92 45.28 118.60
C ASN A 90 34.27 45.68 117.28
N ARG A 91 34.03 46.98 117.06
CA ARG A 91 33.48 47.48 115.79
C ARG A 91 34.44 47.24 114.62
N ILE A 92 35.73 47.49 114.82
CA ILE A 92 36.75 47.23 113.79
C ILE A 92 36.80 45.73 113.44
N LYS A 93 36.78 44.85 114.44
CA LYS A 93 36.75 43.40 114.22
C LYS A 93 35.51 42.98 113.44
N GLN A 94 34.32 43.46 113.84
CA GLN A 94 33.08 43.15 113.14
C GLN A 94 33.12 43.62 111.68
N GLN A 95 33.62 44.82 111.42
CA GLN A 95 33.80 45.32 110.05
C GLN A 95 34.77 44.46 109.22
N TYR A 96 35.85 43.97 109.84
CA TYR A 96 36.79 43.07 109.17
C TYR A 96 36.14 41.72 108.85
N ASP A 97 35.44 41.12 109.80
CA ASP A 97 34.76 39.83 109.63
C ASP A 97 33.69 39.94 108.52
N GLU A 98 32.86 40.98 108.53
CA GLU A 98 31.86 41.26 107.48
C GLU A 98 32.49 41.47 106.10
N MET A 99 33.57 42.26 106.03
CA MET A 99 34.28 42.51 104.77
C MET A 99 34.94 41.23 104.23
N SER A 100 35.53 40.43 105.11
CA SER A 100 36.16 39.16 104.72
C SER A 100 35.15 38.14 104.19
N ALA A 101 33.99 38.04 104.86
CA ALA A 101 32.89 37.19 104.41
C ALA A 101 32.36 37.63 103.04
N SER A 102 32.13 38.94 102.86
CA SER A 102 31.68 39.50 101.58
C SER A 102 32.68 39.26 100.43
N LEU A 103 33.98 39.36 100.70
CA LEU A 103 35.01 39.08 99.69
C LEU A 103 35.07 37.60 99.30
N LEU A 104 34.95 36.69 100.26
CA LEU A 104 34.91 35.25 100.00
C LEU A 104 33.66 34.84 99.21
N GLU A 105 32.53 35.45 99.52
CA GLU A 105 31.26 35.22 98.80
C GLU A 105 31.37 35.69 97.35
N LYS A 106 31.87 36.92 97.11
CA LYS A 106 32.14 37.42 95.75
C LYS A 106 33.10 36.54 94.96
N HIS A 107 34.13 35.99 95.60
CA HIS A 107 35.07 35.10 94.94
C HIS A 107 34.40 33.77 94.53
N ARG A 108 33.52 33.22 95.37
CA ARG A 108 32.74 32.02 95.04
C ARG A 108 31.77 32.26 93.88
N GLU A 109 31.04 33.38 93.90
CA GLU A 109 30.14 33.78 92.80
C GLU A 109 30.91 33.91 91.47
N MET A 110 32.06 34.58 91.48
CA MET A 110 32.88 34.77 90.27
C MET A 110 33.38 33.46 89.65
N ILE A 111 33.73 32.47 90.48
CA ILE A 111 34.16 31.13 90.00
C ILE A 111 32.97 30.38 89.37
N VAL A 112 31.80 30.43 90.00
CA VAL A 112 30.58 29.79 89.48
C VAL A 112 30.14 30.47 88.18
N ASP A 113 30.23 31.80 88.10
CA ASP A 113 29.97 32.56 86.88
C ASP A 113 30.96 32.19 85.77
N SER A 114 32.25 32.03 86.08
CA SER A 114 33.27 31.59 85.09
C SER A 114 33.00 30.17 84.58
N SER A 115 32.57 29.27 85.45
CA SER A 115 32.19 27.90 85.07
C SER A 115 30.90 27.84 84.25
N SER A 116 29.93 28.72 84.52
CA SER A 116 28.70 28.78 83.73
C SER A 116 28.93 29.44 82.37
N VAL A 117 29.81 30.43 82.28
CA VAL A 117 30.22 31.07 81.01
C VAL A 117 30.89 30.06 80.07
N THR A 118 31.80 29.23 80.57
CA THR A 118 32.47 28.19 79.75
C THR A 118 31.49 27.10 79.29
N GLN A 119 30.58 26.65 80.16
CA GLN A 119 29.52 25.71 79.77
C GLN A 119 28.57 26.29 78.71
N ASN A 120 28.23 27.58 78.81
CA ASN A 120 27.39 28.25 77.82
C ASN A 120 28.10 28.40 76.46
N GLU A 121 29.41 28.67 76.46
CA GLU A 121 30.22 28.77 75.24
C GLU A 121 30.35 27.43 74.51
N ASP A 122 30.51 26.33 75.25
CA ASP A 122 30.55 24.97 74.70
C ASP A 122 29.17 24.56 74.13
N GLN A 123 28.08 24.85 74.83
CA GLN A 123 26.71 24.59 74.34
C GLN A 123 26.39 25.41 73.08
N PHE A 124 26.80 26.67 73.04
CA PHE A 124 26.64 27.52 71.86
C PHE A 124 27.45 26.99 70.68
N SER A 125 28.71 26.59 70.92
CA SER A 125 29.57 25.98 69.91
C SER A 125 28.99 24.68 69.37
N GLU A 126 28.42 23.83 70.23
CA GLU A 126 27.73 22.60 69.82
C GLU A 126 26.48 22.91 68.99
N LEU A 127 25.67 23.90 69.38
CA LEU A 127 24.49 24.34 68.64
C LEU A 127 24.87 24.87 67.26
N VAL A 128 25.87 25.75 67.15
CA VAL A 128 26.37 26.27 65.87
C VAL A 128 26.88 25.12 64.99
N ASN A 129 27.59 24.15 65.56
CA ASN A 129 28.06 22.97 64.83
C ASN A 129 26.90 22.05 64.41
N LYS A 130 25.85 21.88 65.22
CA LYS A 130 24.61 21.18 64.83
C LYS A 130 23.92 21.91 63.68
N MET A 131 23.77 23.23 63.76
CA MET A 131 23.18 24.04 62.68
C MET A 131 23.99 23.95 61.38
N ARG A 132 25.32 24.06 61.45
CA ARG A 132 26.20 23.90 60.27
C ARG A 132 26.05 22.52 59.63
N ARG A 133 26.03 21.45 60.44
CA ARG A 133 25.86 20.08 59.94
C ARG A 133 24.46 19.85 59.35
N SER A 134 23.40 20.37 59.98
CA SER A 134 22.03 20.29 59.45
C SER A 134 21.93 21.00 58.10
N LYS A 135 22.42 22.24 58.04
CA LYS A 135 22.42 23.04 56.81
C LYS A 135 23.26 22.39 55.70
N ALA A 136 24.40 21.80 56.03
CA ALA A 136 25.22 21.08 55.07
C ALA A 136 24.49 19.83 54.52
N LYS A 137 23.76 19.10 55.38
CA LYS A 137 22.93 17.96 54.95
C LYS A 137 21.78 18.40 54.04
N GLU A 138 21.07 19.46 54.40
CA GLU A 138 20.00 20.04 53.58
C GLU A 138 20.54 20.52 52.23
N PHE A 139 21.68 21.21 52.22
CA PHE A 139 22.33 21.65 50.98
C PHE A 139 22.73 20.47 50.10
N LYS A 140 23.31 19.42 50.69
CA LYS A 140 23.67 18.20 49.97
C LYS A 140 22.43 17.52 49.38
N LYS A 141 21.36 17.38 50.16
CA LYS A 141 20.10 16.79 49.71
C LYS A 141 19.47 17.59 48.57
N CYS A 142 19.42 18.92 48.71
CA CYS A 142 18.92 19.81 47.67
C CYS A 142 19.76 19.74 46.40
N HIS A 143 21.09 19.63 46.53
CA HIS A 143 21.98 19.44 45.40
C HIS A 143 21.74 18.10 44.70
N GLU A 144 21.64 16.99 45.45
CA GLU A 144 21.34 15.66 44.90
C GLU A 144 19.97 15.62 44.20
N GLU A 145 18.95 16.28 44.75
CA GLU A 145 17.62 16.41 44.13
C GLU A 145 17.66 17.27 42.86
N SER A 146 18.45 18.35 42.87
CA SER A 146 18.65 19.21 41.69
C SER A 146 19.35 18.48 40.55
N GLU A 147 20.38 17.68 40.84
CA GLU A 147 21.07 16.88 39.81
C GLU A 147 20.14 15.81 39.22
N LYS A 148 19.39 15.10 40.07
CA LYS A 148 18.38 14.12 39.59
C LYS A 148 17.35 14.76 38.66
N LEU A 149 16.84 15.94 39.03
CA LEU A 149 15.88 16.65 38.19
C LEU A 149 16.50 17.10 36.86
N LEU A 150 17.79 17.44 36.85
CA LEU A 150 18.52 17.79 35.64
C LEU A 150 18.72 16.57 34.71
N ASP A 151 19.03 15.41 35.28
CA ASP A 151 19.13 14.14 34.54
C ASP A 151 17.77 13.77 33.93
N GLU A 152 16.69 13.79 34.71
CA GLU A 152 15.33 13.53 34.24
C GLU A 152 14.92 14.50 33.11
N MET A 153 15.26 15.78 33.24
CA MET A 153 15.00 16.77 32.19
C MET A 153 15.77 16.46 30.90
N THR A 154 17.00 15.96 31.02
CA THR A 154 17.83 15.58 29.88
C THR A 154 17.26 14.35 29.19
N ASP A 155 16.85 13.33 29.95
CA ASP A 155 16.21 12.13 29.42
C ASP A 155 14.90 12.46 28.69
N LEU A 156 14.06 13.31 29.29
CA LEU A 156 12.81 13.77 28.66
C LEU A 156 13.07 14.55 27.37
N ARG A 157 14.15 15.33 27.28
CA ARG A 157 14.55 16.04 26.05
C ARG A 157 14.99 15.05 24.96
N LEU A 158 15.75 14.02 25.32
CA LEU A 158 16.17 12.98 24.39
C LEU A 158 14.96 12.18 23.88
N GLN A 159 14.08 11.75 24.78
CA GLN A 159 12.83 11.06 24.42
C GLN A 159 11.96 11.93 23.50
N ARG A 160 11.79 13.21 23.82
CA ARG A 160 11.06 14.15 22.95
C ARG A 160 11.70 14.26 21.57
N SER A 161 13.03 14.34 21.49
CA SER A 161 13.74 14.41 20.22
C SER A 161 13.54 13.14 19.39
N GLU A 162 13.55 11.97 20.02
CA GLU A 162 13.36 10.69 19.34
C GLU A 162 11.93 10.53 18.83
N LEU A 163 10.94 10.87 19.65
CA LEU A 163 9.53 10.87 19.25
C LEU A 163 9.25 11.83 18.09
N LEU A 164 9.92 12.99 18.04
CA LEU A 164 9.80 13.91 16.91
C LEU A 164 10.36 13.30 15.61
N LYS A 165 11.50 12.61 15.66
CA LYS A 165 12.05 11.91 14.50
C LYS A 165 11.12 10.81 14.00
N GLN A 166 10.57 10.01 14.92
CA GLN A 166 9.61 8.97 14.58
C GLN A 166 8.34 9.55 13.95
N LEU A 167 7.87 10.71 14.44
CA LEU A 167 6.72 11.41 13.85
C LEU A 167 7.02 11.86 12.42
N GLU A 168 8.18 12.49 12.18
CA GLU A 168 8.62 12.88 10.84
C GLU A 168 8.71 11.68 9.89
N GLU A 169 9.25 10.55 10.36
CA GLU A 169 9.34 9.30 9.57
C GLU A 169 7.95 8.74 9.23
N ILE A 170 7.02 8.75 10.17
CA ILE A 170 5.62 8.34 9.90
C ILE A 170 4.97 9.29 8.89
N GLU A 171 5.23 10.60 8.97
CA GLU A 171 4.71 11.56 8.00
C GLU A 171 5.32 11.39 6.60
N THR A 172 6.59 11.04 6.47
CA THR A 172 7.21 10.70 5.19
C THR A 172 6.60 9.42 4.62
N GLN A 173 6.51 8.35 5.42
CA GLN A 173 5.91 7.08 5.00
C GLN A 173 4.45 7.26 4.57
N LYS A 174 3.67 8.08 5.30
CA LYS A 174 2.28 8.40 4.93
C LYS A 174 2.19 9.09 3.56
N ARG A 175 3.11 10.02 3.26
CA ARG A 175 3.15 10.71 1.96
C ARG A 175 3.52 9.76 0.83
N GLU A 176 4.51 8.89 1.06
CA GLU A 176 4.93 7.86 0.11
C GLU A 176 3.79 6.87 -0.17
N LEU A 177 3.15 6.34 0.87
CA LEU A 177 1.99 5.44 0.72
C LEU A 177 0.84 6.11 -0.05
N LYS A 178 0.58 7.40 0.20
CA LYS A 178 -0.44 8.14 -0.55
C LYS A 178 -0.06 8.28 -2.03
N SER A 179 1.22 8.52 -2.33
CA SER A 179 1.73 8.58 -3.71
C SER A 179 1.61 7.23 -4.41
N VAL A 180 2.00 6.14 -3.75
CA VAL A 180 1.92 4.78 -4.28
C VAL A 180 0.46 4.38 -4.52
N ALA A 181 -0.44 4.69 -3.59
CA ALA A 181 -1.87 4.42 -3.74
C ALA A 181 -2.48 5.17 -4.93
N ALA A 182 -2.09 6.44 -5.16
CA ALA A 182 -2.54 7.20 -6.32
C ALA A 182 -2.04 6.60 -7.64
N ALA A 183 -0.75 6.22 -7.71
CA ALA A 183 -0.19 5.57 -8.89
C ALA A 183 -0.87 4.22 -9.19
N HIS A 184 -1.17 3.42 -8.17
CA HIS A 184 -1.93 2.17 -8.36
C HIS A 184 -3.37 2.41 -8.79
N ALA A 185 -4.03 3.46 -8.31
CA ALA A 185 -5.38 3.81 -8.76
C ALA A 185 -5.39 4.20 -10.25
N GLU A 186 -4.39 4.96 -10.70
CA GLU A 186 -4.21 5.31 -12.12
C GLU A 186 -3.95 4.07 -12.98
N GLN A 187 -3.06 3.16 -12.55
CA GLN A 187 -2.79 1.90 -13.25
C GLN A 187 -4.04 1.01 -13.34
N LEU A 188 -4.82 0.93 -12.26
CA LEU A 188 -6.08 0.17 -12.26
C LEU A 188 -7.09 0.77 -13.23
N GLN A 189 -7.17 2.10 -13.31
CA GLN A 189 -8.05 2.78 -14.26
C GLN A 189 -7.63 2.48 -15.71
N GLU A 190 -6.33 2.61 -16.03
CA GLU A 190 -5.79 2.28 -17.36
C GLU A 190 -6.10 0.83 -17.76
N LYS A 191 -5.88 -0.13 -16.84
CA LYS A 191 -6.21 -1.53 -17.11
C LYS A 191 -7.69 -1.81 -17.25
N ASN A 192 -8.54 -1.07 -16.53
CA ASN A 192 -9.98 -1.18 -16.68
C ASN A 192 -10.46 -0.62 -18.03
N ASP A 193 -9.84 0.48 -18.50
CA ASP A 193 -10.12 1.06 -19.81
C ASP A 193 -9.66 0.12 -20.94
N GLU A 194 -8.46 -0.48 -20.82
CA GLU A 194 -7.99 -1.54 -21.73
C GLU A 194 -8.97 -2.73 -21.80
N LEU A 195 -9.47 -3.20 -20.64
CA LEU A 195 -10.44 -4.29 -20.59
C LEU A 195 -11.78 -3.93 -21.25
N GLN A 196 -12.22 -2.68 -21.14
CA GLN A 196 -13.44 -2.21 -21.82
C GLN A 196 -13.26 -2.21 -23.33
N CYS A 197 -12.12 -1.73 -23.84
CA CYS A 197 -11.80 -1.81 -25.27
C CYS A 197 -11.81 -3.26 -25.76
N ILE A 198 -11.12 -4.16 -25.07
CA ILE A 198 -11.10 -5.59 -25.43
C ILE A 198 -12.52 -6.18 -25.41
N THR A 199 -13.36 -5.79 -24.46
CA THR A 199 -14.75 -6.26 -24.38
C THR A 199 -15.58 -5.79 -25.57
N ILE A 200 -15.33 -4.59 -26.08
CA ILE A 200 -15.98 -4.08 -27.29
C ILE A 200 -15.49 -4.88 -28.51
N ASP A 201 -14.19 -5.06 -28.67
CA ASP A 201 -13.60 -5.82 -29.78
C ASP A 201 -14.14 -7.26 -29.83
N VAL A 202 -14.27 -7.93 -28.67
CA VAL A 202 -14.85 -9.27 -28.59
C VAL A 202 -16.30 -9.30 -29.10
N LYS A 203 -17.11 -8.29 -28.77
CA LYS A 203 -18.50 -8.21 -29.25
C LYS A 203 -18.56 -7.99 -30.76
N GLU A 204 -17.67 -7.17 -31.31
CA GLU A 204 -17.58 -6.95 -32.76
C GLU A 204 -17.23 -8.26 -33.47
N ILE A 205 -16.24 -8.99 -32.97
CA ILE A 205 -15.87 -10.31 -33.50
C ILE A 205 -17.02 -11.31 -33.38
N GLU A 206 -17.78 -11.30 -32.28
CA GLU A 206 -18.97 -12.16 -32.13
C GLU A 206 -20.05 -11.83 -33.17
N ILE A 207 -20.28 -10.55 -33.45
CA ILE A 207 -21.21 -10.10 -34.49
C ILE A 207 -20.73 -10.60 -35.86
N GLU A 208 -19.47 -10.33 -36.23
CA GLU A 208 -18.89 -10.79 -37.50
C GLU A 208 -18.98 -12.31 -37.65
N LYS A 209 -18.72 -13.07 -36.57
CA LYS A 209 -18.88 -14.53 -36.56
C LYS A 209 -20.31 -14.94 -36.86
N THR A 210 -21.32 -14.28 -36.28
CA THR A 210 -22.73 -14.60 -36.55
C THR A 210 -23.13 -14.30 -37.98
N GLU A 211 -22.65 -13.18 -38.54
CA GLU A 211 -22.89 -12.82 -39.95
C GLU A 211 -22.27 -13.83 -40.92
N LEU A 212 -21.00 -14.20 -40.68
CA LEU A 212 -20.31 -15.21 -41.49
C LEU A 212 -20.99 -16.58 -41.38
N SER A 213 -21.50 -16.96 -40.21
CA SER A 213 -22.26 -18.20 -40.03
C SER A 213 -23.54 -18.19 -40.88
N GLY A 214 -24.28 -17.07 -40.90
CA GLY A 214 -25.46 -16.93 -41.76
C GLY A 214 -25.13 -16.95 -43.26
N ILE A 215 -23.98 -16.41 -43.66
CA ILE A 215 -23.48 -16.52 -45.05
C ILE A 215 -23.18 -17.99 -45.40
N ILE A 216 -22.55 -18.73 -44.49
CA ILE A 216 -22.24 -20.16 -44.70
C ILE A 216 -23.54 -20.96 -44.88
N GLU A 217 -24.52 -20.82 -43.98
CA GLU A 217 -25.82 -21.48 -44.10
C GLU A 217 -26.49 -21.16 -45.45
N GLY A 218 -26.46 -19.89 -45.87
CA GLY A 218 -27.02 -19.48 -47.16
C GLY A 218 -26.25 -20.01 -48.39
N LEU A 219 -24.97 -20.36 -48.25
CA LEU A 219 -24.20 -21.03 -49.30
C LEU A 219 -24.47 -22.53 -49.33
N GLU A 220 -24.61 -23.17 -48.17
CA GLU A 220 -25.00 -24.58 -48.05
C GLU A 220 -26.37 -24.81 -48.70
N ASP A 221 -27.36 -23.96 -48.43
CA ASP A 221 -28.67 -23.98 -49.09
C ASP A 221 -28.59 -23.88 -50.62
N LYS A 222 -27.65 -23.08 -51.13
CA LYS A 222 -27.44 -22.94 -52.59
C LYS A 222 -26.79 -24.19 -53.17
N ILE A 223 -25.84 -24.80 -52.46
CA ILE A 223 -25.21 -26.05 -52.86
C ILE A 223 -26.26 -27.15 -52.95
N ASP A 224 -27.14 -27.27 -51.96
CA ASP A 224 -28.21 -28.27 -51.96
C ASP A 224 -29.18 -28.06 -53.12
N LYS A 225 -29.57 -26.81 -53.41
CA LYS A 225 -30.40 -26.49 -54.59
C LYS A 225 -29.72 -26.87 -55.91
N ILE A 226 -28.43 -26.59 -56.05
CA ILE A 226 -27.65 -26.97 -57.24
C ILE A 226 -27.60 -28.48 -57.37
N ARG A 227 -27.39 -29.20 -56.27
CA ARG A 227 -27.36 -30.67 -56.24
C ARG A 227 -28.69 -31.28 -56.69
N CYS A 228 -29.82 -30.79 -56.17
CA CYS A 228 -31.15 -31.22 -56.65
C CYS A 228 -31.31 -30.95 -58.14
N SER A 229 -30.92 -29.76 -58.62
CA SER A 229 -30.98 -29.42 -60.04
C SER A 229 -30.07 -30.30 -60.90
N GLU A 230 -28.92 -30.73 -60.39
CA GLU A 230 -28.00 -31.64 -61.08
C GLU A 230 -28.61 -33.05 -61.20
N GLU A 231 -29.27 -33.53 -60.14
CA GLU A 231 -29.99 -34.81 -60.14
C GLU A 231 -31.14 -34.79 -61.16
N GLU A 232 -31.96 -33.72 -61.20
CA GLU A 232 -33.01 -33.56 -62.21
C GLU A 232 -32.46 -33.56 -63.66
N LEU A 233 -31.30 -32.94 -63.88
CA LEU A 233 -30.64 -32.94 -65.19
C LEU A 233 -30.14 -34.34 -65.56
N LYS A 234 -29.55 -35.08 -64.62
CA LYS A 234 -29.12 -36.47 -64.83
C LYS A 234 -30.31 -37.37 -65.19
N GLU A 235 -31.43 -37.25 -64.49
CA GLU A 235 -32.65 -38.01 -64.80
C GLU A 235 -33.17 -37.70 -66.21
N LYS A 236 -33.19 -36.42 -66.60
CA LYS A 236 -33.57 -36.00 -67.95
C LYS A 236 -32.62 -36.56 -69.01
N ASP A 237 -31.32 -36.53 -68.77
CA ASP A 237 -30.31 -37.09 -69.68
C ASP A 237 -30.48 -38.61 -69.85
N GLU A 238 -30.71 -39.35 -68.75
CA GLU A 238 -30.99 -40.78 -68.82
C GLU A 238 -32.29 -41.08 -69.59
N PHE A 239 -33.34 -40.31 -69.36
CA PHE A 239 -34.59 -40.42 -70.10
C PHE A 239 -34.36 -40.19 -71.60
N MET A 240 -33.66 -39.12 -71.98
CA MET A 240 -33.35 -38.81 -73.39
C MET A 240 -32.48 -39.91 -74.02
N LYS A 241 -31.49 -40.44 -73.29
CA LYS A 241 -30.64 -41.55 -73.75
C LYS A 241 -31.47 -42.81 -74.02
N ASN A 242 -32.44 -43.10 -73.16
CA ASN A 242 -33.36 -44.22 -73.34
C ASN A 242 -34.25 -44.03 -74.57
N GLU A 243 -34.85 -42.84 -74.75
CA GLU A 243 -35.64 -42.51 -75.94
C GLU A 243 -34.82 -42.60 -77.23
N LEU A 244 -33.59 -42.07 -77.23
CA LEU A 244 -32.67 -42.22 -78.37
C LEU A 244 -32.38 -43.69 -78.69
N SER A 245 -32.22 -44.55 -77.67
CA SER A 245 -32.03 -45.99 -77.89
C SER A 245 -33.25 -46.65 -78.55
N LYS A 246 -34.47 -46.25 -78.16
CA LYS A 246 -35.71 -46.75 -78.75
C LYS A 246 -35.84 -46.30 -80.20
N ILE A 247 -35.59 -45.03 -80.48
CA ILE A 247 -35.59 -44.48 -81.84
C ILE A 247 -34.57 -45.22 -82.71
N LYS A 248 -33.37 -45.47 -82.19
CA LYS A 248 -32.33 -46.20 -82.92
C LYS A 248 -32.75 -47.64 -83.26
N LYS A 249 -33.39 -48.35 -82.33
CA LYS A 249 -33.97 -49.68 -82.62
C LYS A 249 -35.02 -49.64 -83.71
N ILE A 250 -35.93 -48.65 -83.66
CA ILE A 250 -36.93 -48.45 -84.71
C ILE A 250 -36.26 -48.14 -86.04
N GLU A 251 -35.21 -47.31 -86.05
CA GLU A 251 -34.44 -46.99 -87.25
C GLU A 251 -33.81 -48.26 -87.86
N ASP A 252 -33.17 -49.08 -87.05
CA ASP A 252 -32.55 -50.35 -87.47
C ASP A 252 -33.61 -51.33 -88.01
N GLU A 253 -34.74 -51.50 -87.32
CA GLU A 253 -35.87 -52.32 -87.80
C GLU A 253 -36.42 -51.83 -89.16
N LYS A 254 -36.55 -50.50 -89.32
CA LYS A 254 -37.01 -49.91 -90.59
C LYS A 254 -35.98 -50.09 -91.70
N ARG A 255 -34.69 -50.06 -91.36
CA ARG A 255 -33.59 -50.31 -92.29
C ARG A 255 -33.61 -51.76 -92.79
N ASP A 256 -33.78 -52.72 -91.89
CA ASP A 256 -33.90 -54.14 -92.24
C ASP A 256 -35.11 -54.40 -93.14
N ILE A 257 -36.28 -53.85 -92.79
CA ILE A 257 -37.49 -53.93 -93.63
C ILE A 257 -37.23 -53.33 -95.02
N LEU A 258 -36.55 -52.18 -95.09
CA LEU A 258 -36.25 -51.53 -96.36
C LEU A 258 -35.33 -52.38 -97.22
N ASP A 259 -34.31 -53.01 -96.63
CA ASP A 259 -33.37 -53.86 -97.36
C ASP A 259 -34.01 -55.18 -97.81
N ASP A 260 -34.91 -55.75 -97.00
CA ASP A 260 -35.77 -56.87 -97.41
C ASP A 260 -36.64 -56.49 -98.61
N LYS A 261 -37.28 -55.31 -98.58
CA LYS A 261 -38.10 -54.81 -99.70
C LYS A 261 -37.26 -54.56 -100.96
N LYS A 262 -36.05 -54.01 -100.84
CA LYS A 262 -35.12 -53.87 -101.97
C LYS A 262 -34.72 -55.23 -102.54
N SER A 263 -34.49 -56.23 -101.69
CA SER A 263 -34.14 -57.59 -102.14
C SER A 263 -35.29 -58.26 -102.90
N LEU A 264 -36.53 -58.08 -102.40
CA LEU A 264 -37.74 -58.55 -103.06
C LEU A 264 -37.94 -57.85 -104.40
N LEU A 265 -37.74 -56.53 -104.44
CA LEU A 265 -37.81 -55.75 -105.67
C LEU A 265 -36.83 -56.28 -106.72
N ARG A 266 -35.58 -56.55 -106.36
CA ARG A 266 -34.59 -57.16 -107.27
C ARG A 266 -35.04 -58.54 -107.80
N LYS A 267 -35.65 -59.37 -106.95
CA LYS A 267 -36.19 -60.68 -107.38
C LYS A 267 -37.34 -60.51 -108.37
N LEU A 268 -38.25 -59.58 -108.11
CA LEU A 268 -39.33 -59.25 -109.04
C LEU A 268 -38.81 -58.68 -110.35
N ASP A 269 -37.80 -57.80 -110.32
CA ASP A 269 -37.15 -57.27 -111.52
C ASP A 269 -36.55 -58.38 -112.38
N LEU A 270 -35.88 -59.37 -111.76
CA LEU A 270 -35.35 -60.54 -112.47
C LEU A 270 -36.48 -61.39 -113.09
N GLN A 271 -37.57 -61.62 -112.34
CA GLN A 271 -38.73 -62.34 -112.87
C GLN A 271 -39.39 -61.60 -114.04
N VAL A 272 -39.53 -60.28 -113.95
CA VAL A 272 -40.04 -59.44 -115.05
C VAL A 272 -39.10 -59.53 -116.25
N GLN A 273 -37.78 -59.49 -116.06
CA GLN A 273 -36.81 -59.67 -117.15
C GLN A 273 -36.94 -61.04 -117.82
N ASP A 274 -37.08 -62.13 -117.05
CA ASP A 274 -37.23 -63.48 -117.59
C ASP A 274 -38.56 -63.64 -118.32
N MET A 275 -39.67 -63.17 -117.75
CA MET A 275 -40.96 -63.10 -118.44
C MET A 275 -40.86 -62.30 -119.74
N ASN A 276 -40.09 -61.20 -119.75
CA ASN A 276 -39.92 -60.39 -120.94
C ASN A 276 -39.11 -61.14 -122.02
N LYS A 277 -38.11 -61.95 -121.63
CA LYS A 277 -37.42 -62.86 -122.56
C LYS A 277 -38.39 -63.90 -123.13
N ASP A 278 -39.24 -64.48 -122.30
CA ASP A 278 -40.26 -65.47 -122.72
C ASP A 278 -41.25 -64.84 -123.71
N VAL A 279 -41.75 -63.64 -123.43
CA VAL A 279 -42.62 -62.89 -124.34
C VAL A 279 -41.91 -62.61 -125.67
N ILE A 280 -40.64 -62.19 -125.65
CA ILE A 280 -39.84 -62.02 -126.88
C ILE A 280 -39.68 -63.34 -127.63
N GLY A 281 -39.45 -64.44 -126.92
CA GLY A 281 -39.37 -65.80 -127.48
C GLY A 281 -40.66 -66.20 -128.18
N LEU A 282 -41.79 -66.08 -127.48
CA LEU A 282 -43.12 -66.35 -128.01
C LEU A 282 -43.49 -65.44 -129.19
N GLN A 283 -43.09 -64.16 -129.16
CA GLN A 283 -43.28 -63.26 -130.30
C GLN A 283 -42.48 -63.72 -131.53
N ARG A 284 -41.24 -64.20 -131.35
CA ARG A 284 -40.44 -64.77 -132.44
C ARG A 284 -41.06 -66.06 -132.96
N GLU A 285 -41.51 -66.95 -132.10
CA GLU A 285 -42.19 -68.19 -132.49
C GLU A 285 -43.50 -67.91 -133.21
N LYS A 286 -44.32 -66.98 -132.71
CA LYS A 286 -45.52 -66.50 -133.38
C LYS A 286 -45.18 -65.97 -134.78
N LYS A 287 -44.15 -65.14 -134.93
CA LYS A 287 -43.70 -64.64 -136.22
C LYS A 287 -43.29 -65.78 -137.17
N ILE A 288 -42.53 -66.76 -136.68
CA ILE A 288 -42.15 -67.95 -137.47
C ILE A 288 -43.38 -68.76 -137.87
N ALA A 289 -44.36 -68.92 -136.98
CA ALA A 289 -45.61 -69.61 -137.27
C ALA A 289 -46.47 -68.85 -138.29
N GLU A 290 -46.54 -67.52 -138.20
CA GLU A 290 -47.19 -66.64 -139.18
C GLU A 290 -46.49 -66.75 -140.55
N GLU A 291 -45.16 -66.70 -140.60
CA GLU A 291 -44.37 -66.89 -141.82
C GLU A 291 -44.58 -68.29 -142.43
N ARG A 292 -44.66 -69.34 -141.61
CA ARG A 292 -45.01 -70.71 -142.06
C ARG A 292 -46.44 -70.78 -142.59
N LEU A 293 -47.39 -70.12 -141.94
CA LEU A 293 -48.78 -70.05 -142.37
C LEU A 293 -48.88 -69.34 -143.72
N GLU A 294 -48.17 -68.23 -143.89
CA GLU A 294 -48.14 -67.45 -145.12
C GLU A 294 -47.45 -68.22 -146.25
N SER A 295 -46.35 -68.92 -145.95
CA SER A 295 -45.70 -69.84 -146.90
C SER A 295 -46.64 -70.98 -147.31
N ASN A 296 -47.42 -71.54 -146.37
CA ASN A 296 -48.43 -72.55 -146.68
C ASN A 296 -49.59 -72.00 -147.51
N LYS A 297 -50.05 -70.78 -147.23
CA LYS A 297 -51.05 -70.08 -148.07
C LYS A 297 -50.54 -69.88 -149.49
N GLN A 298 -49.32 -69.36 -149.66
CA GLN A 298 -48.71 -69.19 -150.98
C GLN A 298 -48.49 -70.52 -151.71
N ARG A 299 -48.10 -71.60 -151.02
CA ARG A 299 -48.04 -72.94 -151.62
C ARG A 299 -49.42 -73.41 -152.08
N LYS A 300 -50.46 -73.14 -151.29
CA LYS A 300 -51.84 -73.49 -151.63
C LYS A 300 -52.37 -72.67 -152.81
N GLU A 301 -52.12 -71.37 -152.84
CA GLU A 301 -52.46 -70.48 -153.96
C GLU A 301 -51.69 -70.86 -155.22
N ASN A 302 -50.39 -71.18 -155.13
CA ASN A 302 -49.60 -71.66 -156.28
C ASN A 302 -50.11 -73.01 -156.79
N ASN A 303 -50.48 -73.93 -155.90
CA ASN A 303 -51.06 -75.21 -156.29
C ASN A 303 -52.44 -75.01 -156.93
N GLU A 304 -53.29 -74.14 -156.39
CA GLU A 304 -54.58 -73.79 -157.00
C GLU A 304 -54.41 -73.10 -158.36
N ALA A 305 -53.46 -72.17 -158.50
CA ALA A 305 -53.16 -71.52 -159.76
C ALA A 305 -52.67 -72.54 -160.81
N ARG A 306 -51.82 -73.49 -160.42
CA ARG A 306 -51.33 -74.56 -161.29
C ARG A 306 -52.44 -75.52 -161.70
N ILE A 307 -53.37 -75.83 -160.79
CA ILE A 307 -54.59 -76.61 -161.10
C ILE A 307 -55.48 -75.84 -162.09
N ARG A 308 -55.72 -74.54 -161.85
CA ARG A 308 -56.50 -73.69 -162.76
C ARG A 308 -55.86 -73.57 -164.15
N GLU A 309 -54.54 -73.42 -164.23
CA GLU A 309 -53.81 -73.36 -165.50
C GLU A 309 -53.85 -74.69 -166.27
N MET A 310 -53.76 -75.82 -165.57
CA MET A 310 -53.86 -77.15 -166.20
C MET A 310 -55.29 -77.46 -166.67
N LEU A 311 -56.31 -77.03 -165.93
CA LEU A 311 -57.72 -77.15 -166.34
C LEU A 311 -58.03 -76.25 -167.55
N LEU A 312 -57.45 -75.04 -167.62
CA LEU A 312 -57.60 -74.14 -168.78
C LEU A 312 -56.97 -74.70 -170.07
N LYS A 313 -55.99 -75.60 -169.96
CA LYS A 313 -55.40 -76.30 -171.11
C LYS A 313 -56.30 -77.43 -171.64
N TYR A 314 -57.26 -77.92 -170.85
CA TYR A 314 -58.22 -78.95 -171.26
C TYR A 314 -59.33 -78.39 -172.15
N ASP A 315 -59.72 -77.13 -171.92
CA ASP A 315 -60.82 -76.46 -172.63
C ASP A 315 -60.53 -76.23 -174.14
N LYS A 316 -59.28 -76.44 -174.58
CA LYS A 316 -58.85 -76.17 -175.97
C LYS A 316 -58.62 -77.41 -176.83
N ARG A 317 -58.76 -78.64 -176.30
CA ARG A 317 -58.55 -79.90 -177.06
C ARG A 317 -59.43 -81.06 -176.53
N PRO A 318 -60.60 -81.33 -177.13
CA PRO A 318 -61.52 -82.35 -176.63
C PRO A 318 -61.14 -83.82 -176.92
N ASP A 319 -60.05 -84.07 -177.66
CA ASP A 319 -59.75 -85.41 -178.19
C ASP A 319 -58.68 -86.19 -177.38
N VAL A 320 -58.48 -85.88 -176.10
CA VAL A 320 -57.52 -86.60 -175.24
C VAL A 320 -58.20 -87.16 -173.96
N PRO A 321 -58.06 -88.44 -173.62
CA PRO A 321 -58.66 -89.05 -172.43
C PRO A 321 -58.09 -88.50 -171.10
N ILE A 322 -58.96 -88.21 -170.13
CA ILE A 322 -58.69 -87.68 -168.78
C ILE A 322 -57.63 -88.45 -167.97
N VAL A 323 -57.36 -89.69 -168.35
CA VAL A 323 -56.42 -90.60 -167.68
C VAL A 323 -54.95 -90.11 -167.75
N ASP A 324 -54.56 -89.40 -168.80
CA ASP A 324 -53.18 -88.89 -168.94
C ASP A 324 -52.91 -87.61 -168.12
N ILE A 325 -53.94 -86.91 -167.66
CA ILE A 325 -53.78 -85.75 -166.77
C ILE A 325 -53.59 -86.17 -165.32
N VAL A 326 -54.30 -87.19 -164.86
CA VAL A 326 -54.17 -87.68 -163.47
C VAL A 326 -52.76 -88.27 -163.23
N LYS A 327 -52.13 -88.87 -164.25
CA LYS A 327 -50.73 -89.35 -164.16
C LYS A 327 -49.69 -88.23 -164.00
N LYS A 328 -49.98 -87.01 -164.45
CA LYS A 328 -49.11 -85.83 -164.23
C LYS A 328 -49.38 -85.11 -162.92
N MET A 329 -50.46 -85.44 -162.20
CA MET A 329 -50.79 -84.84 -160.89
C MET A 329 -50.21 -85.63 -159.69
N LEU A 330 -49.67 -86.83 -159.91
CA LEU A 330 -49.16 -87.73 -158.87
C LEU A 330 -47.65 -88.03 -158.98
N GLY A 331 -46.93 -87.29 -159.82
CA GLY A 331 -45.48 -87.10 -159.74
C GLY A 331 -45.19 -85.63 -159.52
#